data_AF-I3D1M7-F1
#
_entry.id   AF-I3D1M7-F1
#
_cell.length_a   1.000
_cell.length_b   1.000
_cell.length_c   1.000
_cell.angle_alpha   90.00
_cell.angle_beta   90.00
_cell.angle_gamma   90.00
#
_symmetry.space_group_name_H-M   'P 1'
#
loop_
_entity.id
_entity.type
_entity.pdbx_description
1 polymer ?
#
loop_
_entity_poly.entity_id
_entity_poly.type
_entity_poly.pdbx_seq_one_letter_code
_entity_poly.pdbx_strand_id
1 'polypeptide(L)'
;MPEEILDYSGNIVFTTTKESPKKCEKVLLHEDIFEHHHTVIRGMMIQKLNQNFQDENLILGIDPGQRIGLSIFYYGQEIERSFYSSVEKLISHIIQILGGLRAKRKILKIGDGNMKISKQIVTMLNLKFCSSFELEFVDERKTSLKIKNFNQRGKRDMLSAKYISQRDGCRYMILPLSMTG
;
A
#
# COMPACT_ATOMS: atom_id res chain seq x y z
N MET A 1 -5.63 24.57 -21.72
CA MET A 1 -5.32 23.11 -21.63
C MET A 1 -3.87 22.95 -21.19
N PRO A 2 -3.45 21.78 -20.70
CA PRO A 2 -2.07 21.56 -20.26
C PRO A 2 -1.02 21.62 -21.38
N GLU A 3 -1.37 22.22 -22.51
CA GLU A 3 -0.65 22.34 -23.77
C GLU A 3 -0.84 23.73 -24.40
N GLU A 4 -1.10 24.73 -23.56
CA GLU A 4 -0.33 25.99 -23.62
C GLU A 4 1.13 25.75 -23.11
N ILE A 5 1.68 24.54 -23.31
CA ILE A 5 2.83 24.00 -22.57
C ILE A 5 3.90 23.51 -23.57
N LEU A 6 4.44 24.45 -24.33
CA LEU A 6 5.88 24.72 -24.24
C LEU A 6 6.01 25.73 -23.07
N ASP A 7 6.92 25.50 -22.11
CA ASP A 7 7.18 26.34 -20.90
C ASP A 7 6.43 26.12 -19.56
N TYR A 8 5.58 25.11 -19.36
CA TYR A 8 5.06 24.82 -18.00
C TYR A 8 6.16 24.28 -17.07
N SER A 9 6.26 24.79 -15.85
CA SER A 9 7.28 24.38 -14.87
C SER A 9 6.82 23.33 -13.87
N GLY A 10 5.59 22.81 -13.99
CA GLY A 10 5.06 21.79 -13.08
C GLY A 10 5.63 20.39 -13.35
N ASN A 11 5.74 19.59 -12.28
CA ASN A 11 6.34 18.25 -12.30
C ASN A 11 5.41 17.16 -12.85
N ILE A 12 4.10 17.40 -12.86
CA ILE A 12 3.06 16.47 -13.34
C ILE A 12 2.03 17.27 -14.13
N VAL A 13 1.60 16.72 -15.26
CA VAL A 13 0.53 17.26 -16.10
C VAL A 13 -0.62 16.25 -16.18
N PHE A 14 -1.84 16.68 -15.89
CA PHE A 14 -3.06 15.90 -16.12
C PHE A 14 -3.68 16.36 -17.44
N THR A 15 -3.82 15.48 -18.41
CA THR A 15 -4.34 15.80 -19.75
C THR A 15 -5.15 14.64 -20.30
N THR A 16 -6.05 14.88 -21.25
CA THR A 16 -6.75 13.77 -21.90
C THR A 16 -5.82 13.04 -22.87
N THR A 17 -6.09 11.77 -23.16
CA THR A 17 -5.33 11.02 -24.18
C THR A 17 -5.42 11.69 -25.56
N LYS A 18 -6.55 12.35 -25.84
CA LYS A 18 -6.79 13.08 -27.09
C LYS A 18 -6.01 14.39 -27.17
N GLU A 19 -5.84 15.07 -26.04
CA GLU A 19 -5.12 16.35 -25.98
C GLU A 19 -3.62 16.15 -25.85
N SER A 20 -3.17 15.04 -25.23
CA SER A 20 -1.76 14.76 -24.94
C SER A 20 -0.80 14.98 -26.11
N PRO A 21 0.39 15.57 -25.88
CA PRO A 21 1.38 15.74 -26.93
C PRO A 21 2.04 14.38 -27.22
N LYS A 22 2.43 14.15 -28.48
CA LYS A 22 3.12 12.91 -28.90
C LYS A 22 4.50 12.74 -28.28
N LYS A 23 5.14 13.85 -27.88
CA LYS A 23 6.42 13.88 -27.17
C LYS A 23 6.31 14.89 -26.03
N CYS A 24 6.64 14.45 -24.83
CA CYS A 24 6.67 15.29 -23.65
C CYS A 24 7.79 14.80 -22.73
N GLU A 25 8.65 15.71 -22.29
CA GLU A 25 9.67 15.39 -21.29
C GLU A 25 9.09 15.30 -19.87
N LYS A 26 7.87 15.81 -19.67
CA LYS A 26 7.19 15.84 -18.37
C LYS A 26 6.37 14.59 -18.13
N VAL A 27 6.13 14.32 -16.86
CA VAL A 27 5.23 13.25 -16.43
C VAL A 27 3.79 13.61 -16.79
N LEU A 28 3.19 12.82 -17.68
CA LEU A 28 1.79 12.93 -18.06
C LEU A 28 0.93 11.91 -17.30
N LEU A 29 -0.25 12.32 -16.86
CA LEU A 29 -1.30 11.48 -16.31
C LEU A 29 -2.57 11.72 -17.12
N HIS A 30 -3.25 10.62 -17.47
CA HIS A 30 -4.43 10.65 -18.30
C HIS A 30 -5.71 10.49 -17.49
N GLU A 31 -6.84 10.78 -18.12
CA GLU A 31 -8.16 10.78 -17.49
C GLU A 31 -8.57 9.40 -16.94
N ASP A 32 -8.04 8.32 -17.52
CA ASP A 32 -8.21 6.93 -17.08
C ASP A 32 -7.69 6.68 -15.65
N ILE A 33 -6.76 7.51 -15.17
CA ILE A 33 -6.25 7.38 -13.81
C ILE A 33 -7.36 7.56 -12.76
N PHE A 34 -8.38 8.36 -13.05
CA PHE A 34 -9.48 8.65 -12.13
C PHE A 34 -10.45 7.48 -11.94
N GLU A 35 -10.34 6.42 -12.74
CA GLU A 35 -11.07 5.16 -12.53
C GLU A 35 -10.54 4.36 -11.34
N HIS A 36 -9.33 4.68 -10.87
CA HIS A 36 -8.67 3.99 -9.78
C HIS A 36 -9.01 4.60 -8.41
N HIS A 37 -8.87 3.80 -7.35
CA HIS A 37 -8.98 4.30 -5.98
C HIS A 37 -7.89 5.36 -5.69
N HIS A 38 -8.21 6.40 -4.90
CA HIS A 38 -7.33 7.55 -4.67
C HIS A 38 -5.90 7.18 -4.22
N THR A 39 -5.75 6.13 -3.42
CA THR A 39 -4.43 5.61 -3.01
C THR A 39 -3.63 5.05 -4.18
N VAL A 40 -4.29 4.35 -5.10
CA VAL A 40 -3.65 3.84 -6.33
C VAL A 40 -3.21 5.01 -7.18
N ILE A 41 -4.07 6.01 -7.36
CA ILE A 41 -3.72 7.25 -8.10
C ILE A 41 -2.46 7.87 -7.48
N ARG A 42 -2.44 8.05 -6.15
CA ARG A 42 -1.27 8.60 -5.44
C ARG A 42 -0.02 7.75 -5.64
N GLY A 43 -0.14 6.43 -5.58
CA GLY A 43 0.98 5.52 -5.86
C GLY A 43 1.50 5.63 -7.29
N MET A 44 0.60 5.74 -8.28
CA MET A 44 0.97 5.98 -9.69
C MET A 44 1.70 7.31 -9.88
N MET A 45 1.26 8.39 -9.21
CA MET A 45 1.97 9.67 -9.23
C MET A 45 3.39 9.52 -8.69
N ILE A 46 3.54 8.86 -7.54
CA ILE A 46 4.84 8.61 -6.90
C ILE A 46 5.74 7.80 -7.83
N GLN A 47 5.23 6.74 -8.45
CA GLN A 47 6.00 5.94 -9.41
C GLN A 47 6.54 6.78 -10.56
N LYS A 48 5.71 7.65 -11.15
CA LYS A 48 6.15 8.47 -12.27
C LYS A 48 7.13 9.57 -11.86
N LEU A 49 7.03 10.10 -10.63
CA LEU A 49 7.95 11.11 -10.10
C LEU A 49 9.28 10.54 -9.61
N ASN A 50 9.28 9.30 -9.11
CA ASN A 50 10.42 8.70 -8.41
C ASN A 50 11.16 7.67 -9.26
N GLN A 51 11.25 7.86 -10.58
CA GLN A 51 11.93 6.94 -11.51
C GLN A 51 13.40 6.64 -11.13
N ASN A 52 14.03 7.51 -10.35
CA ASN A 52 15.42 7.34 -9.88
C ASN A 52 15.56 6.50 -8.59
N PHE A 53 14.45 6.14 -7.94
CA PHE A 53 14.48 5.33 -6.73
C PHE A 53 14.58 3.84 -7.06
N GLN A 54 15.54 3.16 -6.44
CA GLN A 54 15.79 1.73 -6.66
C GLN A 54 14.79 0.80 -5.93
N ASP A 55 14.05 1.34 -4.95
CA ASP A 55 13.14 0.56 -4.11
C ASP A 55 11.72 0.52 -4.70
N GLU A 56 11.50 -0.34 -5.68
CA GLU A 56 10.20 -0.55 -6.31
C GLU A 56 9.28 -1.51 -5.52
N ASN A 57 9.45 -1.58 -4.20
CA ASN A 57 8.63 -2.43 -3.34
C ASN A 57 7.32 -1.73 -2.95
N LEU A 58 6.24 -2.50 -2.94
CA LEU A 58 4.97 -2.14 -2.34
C LEU A 58 4.82 -2.90 -1.02
N ILE A 59 4.74 -2.18 0.09
CA ILE A 59 4.68 -2.76 1.43
C ILE A 59 3.37 -2.34 2.10
N LEU A 60 2.59 -3.31 2.55
CA LEU A 60 1.34 -3.10 3.29
C LEU A 60 1.52 -3.60 4.71
N GLY A 61 1.52 -2.72 5.70
CA GLY A 61 1.54 -3.05 7.12
C GLY A 61 0.13 -3.10 7.70
N ILE A 62 -0.19 -4.18 8.42
CA ILE A 62 -1.49 -4.44 9.02
C ILE A 62 -1.33 -4.71 10.52
N ASP A 63 -2.06 -3.94 11.33
CA ASP A 63 -2.21 -4.15 12.77
C ASP A 63 -3.59 -4.78 13.06
N PRO A 64 -3.68 -6.07 13.43
CA PRO A 64 -4.94 -6.82 13.57
C PRO A 64 -5.72 -6.53 14.88
N GLY A 65 -5.71 -5.29 15.38
CA GLY A 65 -6.43 -4.88 16.60
C GLY A 65 -7.97 -4.84 16.50
N GLN A 66 -8.65 -4.30 17.53
CA GLN A 66 -10.12 -4.07 17.49
C GLN A 66 -10.54 -3.20 16.31
N ARG A 67 -9.72 -2.20 16.00
CA ARG A 67 -9.72 -1.51 14.71
C ARG A 67 -8.46 -1.95 14.00
N ILE A 68 -8.63 -2.46 12.79
CA ILE A 68 -7.53 -2.97 11.99
C ILE A 68 -6.82 -1.77 11.36
N GLY A 69 -5.57 -1.53 11.74
CA GLY A 69 -4.75 -0.48 11.15
C GLY A 69 -4.15 -0.93 9.83
N LEU A 70 -4.13 -0.03 8.84
CA LEU A 70 -3.46 -0.24 7.55
C LEU A 70 -2.49 0.92 7.29
N SER A 71 -1.27 0.59 6.86
CA SER A 71 -0.30 1.57 6.36
C SER A 71 0.33 1.03 5.08
N ILE A 72 0.39 1.86 4.05
CA ILE A 72 0.84 1.45 2.71
C ILE A 72 2.04 2.30 2.33
N PHE A 73 3.13 1.64 1.98
CA PHE A 73 4.37 2.24 1.53
C PHE A 73 4.66 1.83 0.09
N TYR A 74 5.10 2.80 -0.71
CA TYR A 74 5.49 2.59 -2.09
C TYR A 74 6.63 3.54 -2.45
N TYR A 75 7.68 3.05 -3.11
CA TYR A 75 8.92 3.81 -3.33
C TYR A 75 9.49 4.42 -2.04
N GLY A 76 9.43 3.66 -0.93
CA GLY A 76 9.88 4.11 0.39
C GLY A 76 9.01 5.18 1.07
N GLN A 77 7.92 5.64 0.44
CA GLN A 77 7.05 6.69 0.95
C GLN A 77 5.69 6.14 1.42
N GLU A 78 5.17 6.67 2.53
CA GLU A 78 3.83 6.32 3.02
C GLU A 78 2.76 6.99 2.16
N ILE A 79 2.02 6.17 1.39
CA ILE A 79 0.99 6.65 0.46
C ILE A 79 -0.40 6.64 1.09
N GLU A 80 -0.60 5.80 2.11
CA GLU A 80 -1.85 5.74 2.85
C GLU A 80 -1.63 5.33 4.31
N ARG A 81 -2.48 5.90 5.16
CA ARG A 81 -2.76 5.35 6.48
C ARG A 81 -4.26 5.37 6.75
N SER A 82 -4.81 4.25 7.16
CA SER A 82 -6.25 4.10 7.36
C SER A 82 -6.58 3.05 8.43
N PHE A 83 -7.87 2.94 8.75
CA PHE A 83 -8.39 2.01 9.75
C PHE A 83 -9.67 1.35 9.28
N TYR A 84 -9.84 0.08 9.61
CA TYR A 84 -11.01 -0.70 9.26
C TYR A 84 -11.64 -1.36 10.48
N SER A 85 -12.96 -1.38 10.51
CA SER A 85 -13.73 -2.18 11.48
C SER A 85 -14.17 -3.54 10.92
N SER A 86 -13.95 -3.79 9.62
CA SER A 86 -14.32 -5.03 8.93
C SER A 86 -13.15 -5.54 8.10
N VAL A 87 -12.88 -6.84 8.22
CA VAL A 87 -11.87 -7.54 7.43
C VAL A 87 -12.24 -7.52 5.95
N GLU A 88 -13.52 -7.67 5.61
CA GLU A 88 -14.01 -7.67 4.23
C GLU A 88 -13.68 -6.35 3.51
N LYS A 89 -13.94 -5.21 4.17
CA LYS A 89 -13.63 -3.88 3.62
C LYS A 89 -12.12 -3.69 3.44
N LEU A 90 -11.32 -4.12 4.42
CA LEU A 90 -9.88 -4.10 4.33
C LEU A 90 -9.38 -4.91 3.14
N ILE A 91 -9.85 -6.15 2.98
CA ILE A 91 -9.43 -7.04 1.89
C ILE A 91 -9.82 -6.48 0.52
N SER A 92 -11.05 -5.95 0.39
CA SER A 92 -11.48 -5.29 -0.85
C SER A 92 -10.54 -4.15 -1.23
N HIS A 93 -10.12 -3.35 -0.25
CA HIS A 93 -9.20 -2.25 -0.50
C HIS A 93 -7.80 -2.74 -0.87
N ILE A 94 -7.25 -3.70 -0.11
CA ILE A 94 -5.94 -4.29 -0.39
C ILE A 94 -5.88 -4.83 -1.82
N ILE A 95 -6.93 -5.51 -2.30
CA ILE A 95 -6.98 -6.03 -3.68
C ILE A 95 -6.91 -4.89 -4.71
N GLN A 96 -7.61 -3.78 -4.49
CA GLN A 96 -7.53 -2.61 -5.38
C GLN A 96 -6.10 -2.06 -5.42
N ILE A 97 -5.40 -2.00 -4.28
CA ILE A 97 -4.01 -1.53 -4.22
C ILE A 97 -3.06 -2.50 -4.92
N LEU A 98 -3.14 -3.80 -4.61
CA LEU A 98 -2.25 -4.81 -5.18
C LEU A 98 -2.47 -5.00 -6.70
N GLY A 99 -3.70 -4.83 -7.18
CA GLY A 99 -4.03 -4.87 -8.60
C GLY A 99 -3.69 -3.58 -9.34
N GLY A 100 -3.83 -2.42 -8.67
CA GLY A 100 -3.62 -1.11 -9.27
C GLY A 100 -2.16 -0.66 -9.33
N LEU A 101 -1.29 -1.13 -8.42
CA LEU A 101 0.11 -0.71 -8.35
C LEU A 101 1.09 -1.79 -8.84
N ARG A 102 1.98 -1.39 -9.75
CA ARG A 102 3.02 -2.26 -10.33
C ARG A 102 4.31 -2.17 -9.53
N ALA A 103 4.55 -3.15 -8.67
CA ALA A 103 5.74 -3.24 -7.85
C ALA A 103 6.54 -4.51 -8.19
N LYS A 104 7.87 -4.44 -8.09
CA LYS A 104 8.76 -5.61 -8.25
C LYS A 104 8.48 -6.66 -7.19
N ARG A 105 8.21 -6.21 -5.96
CA ARG A 105 7.77 -7.07 -4.84
C ARG A 105 6.57 -6.44 -4.17
N LYS A 106 5.60 -7.28 -3.82
CA LYS A 106 4.41 -6.90 -3.04
C LYS A 106 4.48 -7.65 -1.73
N ILE A 107 4.67 -6.92 -0.63
CA ILE A 107 4.95 -7.49 0.69
C ILE A 107 3.83 -7.09 1.64
N LEU A 108 3.12 -8.07 2.17
CA LEU A 108 2.11 -7.91 3.18
C LEU A 108 2.70 -8.25 4.55
N LYS A 109 2.79 -7.27 5.44
CA LYS A 109 3.29 -7.44 6.80
C LYS A 109 2.12 -7.38 7.77
N ILE A 110 1.91 -8.43 8.56
CA ILE A 110 0.79 -8.52 9.52
C ILE A 110 1.35 -8.74 10.92
N GLY A 111 0.91 -7.94 11.88
CA GLY A 111 1.23 -8.12 13.28
C GLY A 111 0.70 -9.44 13.87
N ASP A 112 1.37 -9.97 14.88
CA ASP A 112 0.99 -11.22 15.57
C ASP A 112 0.12 -11.01 16.82
N GLY A 113 -0.28 -9.77 17.12
CA GLY A 113 -1.00 -9.40 18.35
C GLY A 113 -2.41 -9.98 18.45
N ASN A 114 -3.08 -10.20 17.31
CA ASN A 114 -4.35 -10.92 17.23
C ASN A 114 -4.34 -11.92 16.08
N MET A 115 -3.72 -13.07 16.33
CA MET A 115 -3.53 -14.13 15.34
C MET A 115 -4.85 -14.66 14.73
N LYS A 116 -6.00 -14.52 15.41
CA LYS A 116 -7.31 -14.91 14.85
C LYS A 116 -7.67 -14.01 13.66
N ILE A 117 -7.56 -12.69 13.84
CA ILE A 117 -7.81 -11.72 12.76
C ILE A 117 -6.72 -11.81 11.70
N SER A 118 -5.44 -11.95 12.09
CA SER A 118 -4.34 -12.08 11.12
C SER A 118 -4.53 -13.27 10.18
N LYS A 119 -4.88 -14.44 10.71
CA LYS A 119 -5.19 -15.62 9.89
C LYS A 119 -6.41 -15.41 8.99
N GLN A 120 -7.46 -14.77 9.49
CA GLN A 120 -8.65 -14.46 8.69
C GLN A 120 -8.30 -13.56 7.49
N ILE A 121 -7.47 -12.52 7.69
CA ILE A 121 -7.00 -11.63 6.64
C ILE A 121 -6.23 -12.42 5.57
N VAL A 122 -5.28 -13.27 6.00
CA VAL A 122 -4.48 -14.09 5.07
C VAL A 122 -5.36 -15.03 4.25
N THR A 123 -6.25 -15.78 4.90
CA THR A 123 -7.16 -16.71 4.22
C THR A 123 -8.05 -15.99 3.21
N MET A 124 -8.67 -14.88 3.60
CA MET A 124 -9.55 -14.13 2.71
C MET A 124 -8.80 -13.50 1.54
N LEU A 125 -7.58 -13.01 1.76
CA LEU A 125 -6.78 -12.44 0.69
C LEU A 125 -6.35 -13.53 -0.29
N ASN A 126 -5.87 -14.68 0.21
CA ASN A 126 -5.45 -15.80 -0.64
C ASN A 126 -6.59 -16.37 -1.49
N LEU A 127 -7.83 -16.35 -0.98
CA LEU A 127 -9.01 -16.79 -1.73
C LEU A 127 -9.46 -15.78 -2.80
N LYS A 128 -9.25 -14.48 -2.59
CA LYS A 128 -9.80 -13.41 -3.44
C LYS A 128 -8.78 -12.77 -4.38
N PHE A 129 -7.49 -12.91 -4.10
CA PHE A 129 -6.42 -12.30 -4.89
C PHE A 129 -5.62 -13.35 -5.64
N CYS A 130 -5.70 -13.32 -6.97
CA CYS A 130 -5.15 -14.36 -7.84
C CYS A 130 -3.69 -14.11 -8.26
N SER A 131 -2.94 -13.26 -7.56
CA SER A 131 -1.54 -12.97 -7.89
C SER A 131 -0.64 -13.16 -6.68
N SER A 132 0.66 -13.36 -6.94
CA SER A 132 1.64 -13.58 -5.88
C SER A 132 1.90 -12.32 -5.05
N PHE A 133 2.09 -12.54 -3.76
CA PHE A 133 2.57 -11.55 -2.79
C PHE A 133 3.35 -12.28 -1.70
N GLU A 134 4.28 -11.57 -1.06
CA GLU A 134 5.04 -12.10 0.06
C GLU A 134 4.29 -11.79 1.37
N LEU A 135 4.22 -12.75 2.29
CA LEU A 135 3.65 -12.52 3.62
C LEU A 135 4.75 -12.50 4.68
N GLU A 136 4.67 -11.57 5.61
CA GLU A 136 5.56 -11.51 6.77
C GLU A 136 4.72 -11.35 8.04
N PHE A 137 4.87 -12.28 8.98
CA PHE A 137 4.32 -12.09 10.32
C PHE A 137 5.35 -11.36 11.17
N VAL A 138 4.92 -10.26 11.80
CA VAL A 138 5.77 -9.38 12.59
C VAL A 138 5.44 -9.54 14.07
N ASP A 139 6.46 -9.85 14.88
CA ASP A 139 6.32 -9.97 16.34
C ASP A 139 6.10 -8.58 16.98
N GLU A 140 4.91 -8.40 17.54
CA GLU A 140 4.48 -7.21 18.27
C GLU A 140 4.98 -7.18 19.73
N ARG A 141 5.46 -8.30 20.28
CA ARG A 141 5.88 -8.41 21.69
C ARG A 141 7.17 -7.65 21.98
N LYS A 142 8.05 -7.49 20.99
CA LYS A 142 9.24 -6.60 21.06
C LYS A 142 8.90 -5.11 20.89
N THR A 143 7.66 -4.71 21.17
CA THR A 143 7.26 -3.28 21.26
C THR A 143 7.69 -2.69 22.60
N SER A 144 9.01 -2.52 22.79
CA SER A 144 9.58 -1.79 23.94
C SER A 144 9.34 -0.28 23.88
N LEU A 145 8.64 0.22 22.85
CA LEU A 145 8.10 1.56 22.77
C LEU A 145 6.57 1.56 22.96
N LYS A 146 6.05 0.68 23.83
CA LYS A 146 4.83 1.02 24.55
C LYS A 146 5.14 2.32 25.29
N ILE A 147 4.84 3.46 24.68
CA ILE A 147 4.73 4.73 25.38
C ILE A 147 3.89 4.42 26.62
N LYS A 148 4.53 4.43 27.80
CA LYS A 148 3.94 3.99 29.08
C LYS A 148 2.78 4.88 29.54
N ASN A 149 2.39 5.85 28.72
CA ASN A 149 1.34 6.81 29.03
C ASN A 149 0.00 6.27 28.51
N PHE A 150 -0.84 5.83 29.44
CA PHE A 150 -2.19 5.32 29.21
C PHE A 150 -3.12 6.34 28.48
N ASN A 151 -2.77 7.63 28.50
CA ASN A 151 -3.60 8.73 27.99
C ASN A 151 -3.43 9.06 26.48
N GLN A 152 -2.71 8.24 25.71
CA GLN A 152 -2.49 8.49 24.26
C GLN A 152 -2.92 7.34 23.35
N ARG A 153 -3.98 6.61 23.74
CA ARG A 153 -4.49 5.43 23.01
C ARG A 153 -4.67 5.70 21.50
N GLY A 154 -5.29 6.83 21.15
CA GLY A 154 -5.50 7.22 19.75
C GLY A 154 -4.21 7.48 18.95
N LYS A 155 -3.15 7.99 19.58
CA LYS A 155 -1.85 8.19 18.90
C LYS A 155 -1.10 6.88 18.68
N ARG A 156 -1.28 5.89 19.58
CA ARG A 156 -0.69 4.54 19.44
C ARG A 156 -1.32 3.80 18.27
N ASP A 157 -2.64 3.77 18.23
CA ASP A 157 -3.38 3.11 17.15
C ASP A 157 -2.99 3.70 15.78
N MET A 158 -2.73 5.02 15.73
CA MET A 158 -2.30 5.73 14.53
C MET A 158 -0.89 5.39 14.04
N LEU A 159 -0.05 4.70 14.82
CA LEU A 159 1.34 4.44 14.43
C LEU A 159 1.67 2.95 14.31
N SER A 160 0.89 2.06 14.92
CA SER A 160 1.19 0.62 14.94
C SER A 160 1.35 0.01 13.55
N ALA A 161 0.40 0.24 12.64
CA ALA A 161 0.46 -0.32 11.28
C ALA A 161 1.69 0.16 10.49
N LYS A 162 2.12 1.41 10.72
CA LYS A 162 3.36 1.97 10.15
C LYS A 162 4.61 1.31 10.74
N TYR A 163 4.63 1.03 12.03
CA TYR A 163 5.75 0.29 12.63
C TYR A 163 5.85 -1.14 12.09
N ILE A 164 4.70 -1.78 11.83
CA ILE A 164 4.64 -3.12 11.25
C ILE A 164 5.21 -3.12 9.81
N SER A 165 4.86 -2.14 8.98
CA SER A 165 5.38 -2.08 7.60
C SER A 165 6.90 -1.89 7.52
N GLN A 166 7.50 -1.21 8.49
CA GLN A 166 8.94 -0.90 8.50
C GLN A 166 9.81 -1.96 9.17
N ARG A 167 9.24 -2.94 9.87
CA ARG A 167 9.99 -3.96 10.62
C ARG A 167 10.24 -5.21 9.81
N ASP A 168 11.38 -5.85 10.03
CA ASP A 168 11.61 -7.22 9.61
C ASP A 168 11.00 -8.21 10.61
N GLY A 169 10.27 -9.20 10.08
CA GLY A 169 9.63 -10.29 10.79
C GLY A 169 9.96 -11.66 10.17
N CYS A 170 9.24 -12.69 10.59
CA CYS A 170 9.41 -14.03 10.02
C CYS A 170 8.72 -14.07 8.64
N ARG A 171 9.52 -14.25 7.59
CA ARG A 171 9.06 -14.24 6.20
C ARG A 171 8.53 -15.61 5.82
N TYR A 172 7.29 -15.63 5.36
CA TYR A 172 6.65 -16.79 4.76
C TYR A 172 6.24 -16.42 3.33
N MET A 173 6.81 -17.10 2.33
CA MET A 173 6.33 -16.92 0.97
C MET A 173 4.97 -17.61 0.84
N ILE A 174 3.90 -16.84 0.66
CA ILE A 174 2.59 -17.40 0.31
C ILE A 174 2.51 -17.40 -1.21
N LEU A 175 2.60 -18.59 -1.78
CA LEU A 175 2.26 -18.79 -3.18
C LEU A 175 0.73 -18.83 -3.30
N PRO A 176 0.13 -18.17 -4.30
CA PRO A 176 -1.31 -18.21 -4.49
C PRO A 176 -1.75 -19.65 -4.74
N LEU A 177 -2.96 -20.02 -4.28
CA LEU A 177 -3.50 -21.39 -4.43
C LEU A 177 -3.51 -21.85 -5.90
N SER A 178 -3.66 -20.92 -6.85
CA SER A 178 -3.56 -21.17 -8.29
C SER A 178 -2.20 -21.72 -8.76
N MET A 179 -1.15 -21.62 -7.93
CA MET A 179 0.19 -22.14 -8.21
C MET A 179 0.55 -23.37 -7.37
N THR A 180 -0.25 -23.73 -6.37
CA THR A 180 0.05 -24.86 -5.46
C THR A 180 -0.84 -26.08 -5.66
N GLY A 181 -1.85 -26.01 -6.54
CA GLY A 181 -2.73 -27.13 -6.89
C GLY A 181 -4.06 -27.11 -6.16
#